data_AF-A0A966TTX2-F1
#
_entry.id   AF-A0A966TTX2-F1
#
_cell.length_a   1.000
_cell.length_b   1.000
_cell.length_c   1.000
_cell.angle_alpha   90.00
_cell.angle_beta   90.00
_cell.angle_gamma   90.00
#
_symmetry.space_group_name_H-M   'P 1'
#
loop_
_entity.id
_entity.type
_entity.pdbx_description
1 polymer ?
#
loop_
_entity_poly.entity_id
_entity_poly.type
_entity_poly.pdbx_seq_one_letter_code
_entity_poly.pdbx_strand_id
1 'polypeptide(L)'
;FSRFQIEHQIESAYARTVTLPSGGAIVIDHTEALVSVDVNSARAIKGGDIEETATRTNLEAADEVARQMRLRDLGGLIVIDFIDMDESKNRREVENRLRDALRQDRARVQFGTISKFGLMEMSRQRLRPALSEGASIPCPRCGGSGHVRDTESSALQILRIIQEESMKENTAAVHAQVPVEVASFLLNEKRPEIAKIELKQRTHVLLIPNKGLETPNYKLERLKHDDPRLDSIQASYKMAEDIEDPTAVTRRSQEPTNRQSPVIKGVLPDMPAPAAEARPARAPEARQAATRPTAPAPAPAEKGFFGWLKGLFGGDTAPAAPVADAARGTPKPGERSDSR
;
A
#
# COMPACT_ATOMS: atom_id res chain seq x y z
N PHE A 1 14.94 -13.30 4.10
CA PHE A 1 15.31 -11.88 4.10
C PHE A 1 16.33 -11.54 5.18
N SER A 2 16.15 -12.03 6.41
CA SER A 2 17.10 -11.84 7.53
C SER A 2 18.55 -12.23 7.22
N ARG A 3 18.80 -13.35 6.52
CA ARG A 3 20.15 -13.77 6.10
C ARG A 3 20.88 -12.73 5.23
N PHE A 4 20.14 -11.99 4.40
CA PHE A 4 20.68 -10.94 3.53
C PHE A 4 20.52 -9.54 4.14
N GLN A 5 20.05 -9.43 5.39
CA GLN A 5 19.86 -8.17 6.11
C GLN A 5 18.97 -7.14 5.37
N ILE A 6 18.00 -7.60 4.58
CA ILE A 6 17.08 -6.74 3.81
C ILE A 6 15.72 -6.52 4.47
N GLU A 7 15.49 -7.05 5.67
CA GLU A 7 14.21 -6.90 6.41
C GLU A 7 13.86 -5.43 6.63
N HIS A 8 14.82 -4.65 7.13
CA HIS A 8 14.68 -3.21 7.34
C HIS A 8 14.32 -2.46 6.04
N GLN A 9 14.82 -2.92 4.88
CA GLN A 9 14.49 -2.32 3.60
C GLN A 9 13.04 -2.63 3.17
N ILE A 10 12.50 -3.79 3.56
CA ILE A 10 11.10 -4.14 3.30
C ILE A 10 10.19 -3.32 4.22
N GLU A 11 10.53 -3.19 5.50
CA GLU A 11 9.78 -2.35 6.45
C GLU A 11 9.75 -0.88 5.99
N SER A 12 10.85 -0.38 5.42
CA SER A 12 10.91 0.97 4.84
C SER A 12 9.90 1.21 3.71
N ALA A 13 9.39 0.17 3.05
CA ALA A 13 8.35 0.30 2.03
C ALA A 13 6.96 0.58 2.62
N TYR A 14 6.72 0.21 3.89
CA TYR A 14 5.47 0.49 4.59
C TYR A 14 5.50 1.83 5.35
N ALA A 15 6.69 2.35 5.65
CA ALA A 15 6.84 3.61 6.36
C ALA A 15 6.37 4.81 5.53
N ARG A 16 5.72 5.79 6.16
CA ARG A 16 5.39 7.07 5.51
C ARG A 16 6.66 7.88 5.17
N THR A 17 7.63 7.85 6.07
CA THR A 17 8.90 8.60 5.94
C THR A 17 10.06 7.63 5.76
N VAL A 18 10.96 7.95 4.83
CA VAL A 18 12.17 7.16 4.55
C VAL A 18 13.40 8.03 4.69
N THR A 19 14.35 7.59 5.50
CA THR A 19 15.60 8.31 5.76
C THR A 19 16.59 8.17 4.61
N LEU A 20 17.24 9.27 4.25
CA LEU A 20 18.30 9.34 3.25
C LEU A 20 19.68 9.12 3.89
N PRO A 21 20.70 8.67 3.14
CA PRO A 21 22.06 8.44 3.64
C PRO A 21 22.69 9.66 4.35
N SER A 22 22.49 10.86 3.81
CA SER A 22 23.01 12.10 4.40
C SER A 22 22.17 12.65 5.57
N GLY A 23 21.18 11.91 6.06
CA GLY A 23 20.32 12.28 7.20
C GLY A 23 19.09 13.11 6.83
N GLY A 24 18.85 13.37 5.55
CA GLY A 24 17.57 13.88 5.06
C GLY A 24 16.47 12.81 5.13
N ALA A 25 15.28 13.15 4.66
CA ALA A 25 14.18 12.19 4.57
C ALA A 25 13.23 12.54 3.42
N ILE A 26 12.66 11.51 2.80
CA ILE A 26 11.52 11.66 1.89
C ILE A 26 10.24 11.26 2.61
N VAL A 27 9.16 12.00 2.39
CA VAL A 27 7.82 11.72 2.93
C VAL A 27 6.91 11.40 1.75
N ILE A 28 6.28 10.23 1.78
CA ILE A 28 5.43 9.75 0.68
C ILE A 28 3.99 9.70 1.15
N ASP A 29 3.14 10.55 0.58
CA ASP A 29 1.72 10.66 0.88
C ASP A 29 0.87 10.21 -0.31
N HIS A 30 -0.09 9.35 -0.02
CA HIS A 30 -1.05 8.85 -1.01
C HIS A 30 -2.32 9.69 -0.90
N THR A 31 -2.73 10.28 -2.01
CA THR A 31 -4.02 10.97 -2.12
C THR A 31 -4.95 10.16 -3.03
N GLU A 32 -6.18 10.66 -3.22
CA GLU A 32 -7.16 10.03 -4.10
C GLU A 32 -6.68 9.97 -5.57
N ALA A 33 -6.07 11.05 -6.05
CA ALA A 33 -5.74 11.20 -7.47
C ALA A 33 -4.25 11.02 -7.79
N LEU A 34 -3.36 11.34 -6.85
CA LEU A 34 -1.91 11.37 -7.06
C LEU A 34 -1.13 10.92 -5.83
N VAL A 35 0.15 10.62 -6.03
CA VAL A 35 1.10 10.41 -4.94
C VAL A 35 1.99 11.64 -4.83
N SER A 36 2.02 12.26 -3.65
CA SER A 36 2.91 13.39 -3.37
C SER A 36 4.13 12.90 -2.61
N VAL A 37 5.31 13.38 -3.01
CA VAL A 37 6.57 13.10 -2.34
C VAL A 37 7.21 14.43 -1.94
N ASP A 38 7.53 14.57 -0.66
CA ASP A 38 8.18 15.75 -0.09
C ASP A 38 9.61 15.40 0.36
N VAL A 39 10.58 16.27 0.07
CA VAL A 39 12.00 16.05 0.38
C VAL A 39 12.46 17.02 1.48
N ASN A 40 12.84 16.45 2.61
CA ASN A 40 13.37 17.19 3.75
C ASN A 40 14.88 17.00 3.89
N SER A 41 15.62 18.09 4.09
CA SER A 41 17.04 18.01 4.40
C SER A 41 17.30 17.65 5.87
N ALA A 42 18.49 17.12 6.15
CA ALA A 42 18.96 16.94 7.51
C ALA A 42 19.02 18.31 8.21
N ARG A 43 18.72 18.36 9.52
CA ARG A 43 18.85 19.60 10.32
C ARG A 43 20.24 20.19 10.11
N ALA A 44 20.29 21.38 9.49
CA ALA A 44 21.51 21.98 8.99
C ALA A 44 22.60 22.13 10.08
N ILE A 45 23.80 21.64 9.77
CA ILE A 45 25.01 21.99 10.51
C ILE A 45 25.33 23.43 10.11
N LYS A 46 25.28 24.36 11.07
CA LYS A 46 25.53 25.79 10.84
C LYS A 46 26.91 25.96 10.18
N GLY A 47 26.96 26.32 8.89
CA GLY A 47 28.20 26.74 8.21
C GLY A 47 28.54 26.09 6.86
N GLY A 48 27.75 25.13 6.35
CA GLY A 48 27.92 24.58 4.99
C GLY A 48 27.21 25.39 3.91
N ASP A 49 27.64 25.23 2.65
CA ASP A 49 26.91 25.77 1.49
C ASP A 49 25.52 25.11 1.40
N ILE A 50 24.48 25.95 1.48
CA ILE A 50 23.08 25.52 1.54
C ILE A 50 22.66 24.91 0.19
N GLU A 51 23.16 25.48 -0.91
CA GLU A 51 22.81 25.06 -2.27
C GLU A 51 23.44 23.69 -2.60
N GLU A 52 24.69 23.46 -2.20
CA GLU A 52 25.34 22.16 -2.34
C GLU A 52 24.63 21.08 -1.51
N THR A 53 24.22 21.43 -0.29
CA THR A 53 23.47 20.52 0.59
C THR A 53 22.09 20.18 0.02
N ALA A 54 21.38 21.16 -0.54
CA ALA A 54 20.09 20.96 -1.21
C ALA A 54 20.24 20.04 -2.42
N THR A 55 21.21 20.33 -3.29
CA THR A 55 21.49 19.52 -4.50
C THR A 55 21.84 18.08 -4.14
N ARG A 56 22.76 17.87 -3.18
CA ARG A 56 23.13 16.53 -2.72
C ARG A 56 21.93 15.76 -2.16
N THR A 57 21.11 16.41 -1.34
CA THR A 57 19.91 15.79 -0.75
C THR A 57 18.90 15.42 -1.83
N ASN A 58 18.68 16.28 -2.83
CA ASN A 58 17.77 16.01 -3.94
C ASN A 58 18.27 14.86 -4.84
N LEU A 59 19.58 14.72 -5.05
CA LEU A 59 20.15 13.59 -5.79
C LEU A 59 19.95 12.27 -5.05
N GLU A 60 20.19 12.24 -3.75
CA GLU A 60 19.89 11.06 -2.90
C GLU A 60 18.39 10.75 -2.89
N ALA A 61 17.55 11.78 -2.80
CA ALA A 61 16.10 11.65 -2.85
C ALA A 61 15.64 11.07 -4.18
N ALA A 62 16.21 11.50 -5.32
CA ALA A 62 15.85 10.96 -6.63
C ALA A 62 16.09 9.44 -6.73
N ASP A 63 17.22 8.96 -6.20
CA ASP A 63 17.54 7.53 -6.15
C ASP A 63 16.58 6.76 -5.25
N GLU A 64 16.29 7.31 -4.07
CA GLU A 64 15.45 6.67 -3.08
C GLU A 64 13.98 6.67 -3.52
N VAL A 65 13.49 7.73 -4.13
CA VAL A 65 12.15 7.80 -4.74
C VAL A 65 12.01 6.75 -5.83
N ALA A 66 12.98 6.62 -6.73
CA ALA A 66 12.97 5.59 -7.76
C ALA A 66 12.95 4.17 -7.16
N ARG A 67 13.70 3.95 -6.07
CA ARG A 67 13.70 2.68 -5.34
C ARG A 67 12.34 2.39 -4.70
N GLN A 68 11.75 3.37 -4.01
CA GLN A 68 10.45 3.25 -3.34
C GLN A 68 9.30 3.05 -4.33
N MET A 69 9.33 3.73 -5.48
CA MET A 69 8.34 3.51 -6.55
C MET A 69 8.28 2.05 -6.99
N ARG A 70 9.44 1.37 -7.10
CA ARG A 70 9.50 -0.04 -7.46
C ARG A 70 9.07 -0.98 -6.32
N LEU A 71 9.41 -0.65 -5.08
CA LEU A 71 9.11 -1.49 -3.92
C LEU A 71 7.63 -1.42 -3.52
N ARG A 72 7.03 -0.23 -3.59
CA ARG A 72 5.62 0.01 -3.25
C ARG A 72 4.67 -0.15 -4.45
N ASP A 73 5.24 -0.32 -5.65
CA ASP A 73 4.57 -0.27 -6.96
C ASP A 73 3.68 0.97 -7.13
N LEU A 74 4.22 2.15 -6.81
CA LEU A 74 3.53 3.43 -6.95
C LEU A 74 3.21 3.69 -8.42
N GLY A 75 1.96 4.01 -8.76
CA GLY A 75 1.61 4.33 -10.15
C GLY A 75 0.45 5.30 -10.26
N GLY A 76 0.26 5.82 -11.47
CA GLY A 76 -0.56 6.99 -11.74
C GLY A 76 0.30 8.26 -11.75
N LEU A 77 -0.33 9.38 -11.41
CA LEU A 77 0.34 10.68 -11.31
C LEU A 77 1.15 10.76 -10.01
N ILE A 78 2.40 11.17 -10.12
CA ILE A 78 3.30 11.35 -8.99
C ILE A 78 3.89 12.76 -9.08
N VAL A 79 3.85 13.49 -7.97
CA VAL A 79 4.39 14.84 -7.85
C VAL A 79 5.47 14.83 -6.78
N ILE A 80 6.66 15.30 -7.12
CA ILE A 80 7.81 15.34 -6.22
C ILE A 80 8.14 16.81 -5.95
N ASP A 81 8.14 17.19 -4.67
CA ASP A 81 8.56 18.49 -4.16
C ASP A 81 10.03 18.39 -3.72
N PHE A 82 10.93 18.82 -4.61
CA PHE A 82 12.36 18.87 -4.31
C PHE A 82 12.67 20.16 -3.56
N ILE A 83 13.74 20.14 -2.75
CA ILE A 83 14.25 21.35 -2.12
C ILE A 83 14.60 22.37 -3.22
N ASP A 84 14.18 23.62 -3.04
CA ASP A 84 14.48 24.70 -3.98
C ASP A 84 15.97 24.77 -4.31
N MET A 85 16.27 24.92 -5.61
CA MET A 85 17.62 25.07 -6.15
C MET A 85 17.63 26.31 -7.05
N ASP A 86 18.52 27.25 -6.78
CA ASP A 86 18.64 28.48 -7.54
C ASP A 86 19.22 28.19 -8.94
N GLU A 87 20.23 27.33 -9.02
CA GLU A 87 20.92 27.04 -10.27
C GLU A 87 20.13 26.08 -11.17
N SER A 88 19.92 26.50 -12.43
CA SER A 88 19.26 25.64 -13.44
C SER A 88 20.04 24.37 -13.78
N LYS A 89 21.36 24.37 -13.53
CA LYS A 89 22.23 23.22 -13.72
C LYS A 89 21.88 22.12 -12.71
N ASN A 90 21.74 22.48 -11.44
CA ASN A 90 21.39 21.55 -10.34
C ASN A 90 20.01 20.92 -10.59
N ARG A 91 19.02 21.72 -11.00
CA ARG A 91 17.68 21.21 -11.39
C ARG A 91 17.75 20.14 -12.49
N ARG A 92 18.51 20.39 -13.56
CA ARG A 92 18.68 19.43 -14.66
C ARG A 92 19.42 18.17 -14.23
N GLU A 93 20.37 18.31 -13.31
CA GLU A 93 21.13 17.18 -12.76
C GLU A 93 20.21 16.24 -11.97
N VAL A 94 19.35 16.80 -11.11
CA VAL A 94 18.35 16.02 -10.35
C VAL A 94 17.34 15.34 -11.29
N GLU A 95 16.84 16.04 -12.31
CA GLU A 95 15.95 15.45 -13.31
C GLU A 95 16.61 14.26 -14.04
N ASN A 96 17.86 14.42 -14.47
CA ASN A 96 18.60 13.37 -15.16
C ASN A 96 18.90 12.19 -14.22
N ARG A 97 19.24 12.46 -12.95
CA ARG A 97 19.45 11.42 -11.95
C ARG A 97 18.21 10.56 -11.76
N LEU A 98 17.03 11.19 -11.65
CA LEU A 98 15.77 10.47 -11.52
C LEU A 98 15.46 9.63 -12.78
N ARG A 99 15.69 10.18 -13.98
CA ARG A 99 15.54 9.42 -15.24
C ARG A 99 16.44 8.20 -15.29
N ASP A 100 17.71 8.36 -14.90
CA ASP A 100 18.67 7.26 -14.88
C ASP A 100 18.29 6.18 -13.86
N ALA A 101 17.85 6.58 -12.66
CA ALA A 101 17.42 5.67 -11.59
C ALA A 101 16.16 4.86 -11.96
N LEU A 102 15.30 5.39 -12.84
CA LEU A 102 14.09 4.74 -13.34
C LEU A 102 14.26 4.07 -14.71
N ARG A 103 15.44 4.15 -15.32
CA ARG A 103 15.72 3.53 -16.63
C ARG A 103 15.56 2.01 -16.63
N GLN A 104 15.81 1.37 -15.49
CA GLN A 104 15.66 -0.08 -15.29
C GLN A 104 14.28 -0.47 -14.76
N ASP A 105 13.36 0.50 -14.61
CA ASP A 105 12.00 0.19 -14.20
C ASP A 105 11.27 -0.58 -15.31
N ARG A 106 10.38 -1.49 -14.89
CA ARG A 106 9.56 -2.30 -15.79
C ARG A 106 8.35 -1.50 -16.29
N ALA A 107 7.89 -0.54 -15.50
CA ALA A 107 6.76 0.31 -15.83
C ALA A 107 7.17 1.39 -16.84
N ARG A 108 6.25 1.77 -17.74
CA ARG A 108 6.45 2.95 -18.58
C ARG A 108 6.35 4.21 -17.72
N VAL A 109 7.35 5.07 -17.82
CA VAL A 109 7.42 6.32 -17.06
C VAL A 109 7.49 7.50 -18.04
N GLN A 110 6.68 8.52 -17.76
CA GLN A 110 6.73 9.81 -18.45
C GLN A 110 7.20 10.86 -17.44
N PHE A 111 8.17 11.68 -17.86
CA PHE A 111 8.78 12.68 -17.01
C PHE A 111 8.36 14.08 -17.47
N GLY A 112 7.90 14.90 -16.54
CA GLY A 112 7.88 16.35 -16.69
C GLY A 112 9.24 16.96 -16.37
N THR A 113 9.33 18.29 -16.50
CA THR A 113 10.43 19.10 -15.98
C THR A 113 10.04 19.70 -14.64
N ILE A 114 11.01 20.12 -13.83
CA ILE A 114 10.73 20.88 -12.61
C ILE A 114 9.99 22.17 -12.98
N SER A 115 8.81 22.34 -12.41
CA SER A 115 7.93 23.49 -12.60
C SER A 115 8.54 24.77 -12.02
N LYS A 116 7.96 25.91 -12.37
CA LYS A 116 8.29 27.19 -11.73
C LYS A 116 7.99 27.21 -10.23
N PHE A 117 7.11 26.30 -9.78
CA PHE A 117 6.75 26.12 -8.38
C PHE A 117 7.65 25.10 -7.64
N GLY A 118 8.76 24.65 -8.22
CA GLY A 118 9.66 23.67 -7.59
C GLY A 118 9.23 22.20 -7.72
N LEU A 119 8.00 21.95 -8.20
CA LEU A 119 7.44 20.60 -8.31
C LEU A 119 7.84 19.88 -9.60
N MET A 120 8.21 18.60 -9.50
CA MET A 120 8.42 17.71 -10.64
C MET A 120 7.23 16.74 -10.79
N GLU A 121 6.55 16.84 -11.93
CA GLU A 121 5.44 15.95 -12.27
C GLU A 121 5.93 14.76 -13.08
N MET A 122 5.41 13.58 -12.80
CA MET A 122 5.67 12.38 -13.61
C MET A 122 4.50 11.41 -13.57
N SER A 123 4.38 10.59 -14.60
CA SER A 123 3.37 9.53 -14.69
C SER A 123 4.05 8.18 -14.78
N ARG A 124 3.65 7.24 -13.94
CA ARG A 124 4.14 5.85 -13.95
C ARG A 124 3.00 4.88 -14.20
N GLN A 125 3.15 4.00 -15.17
CA GLN A 125 2.15 2.98 -15.47
C GLN A 125 1.92 2.05 -14.26
N ARG A 126 0.67 1.88 -13.85
CA ARG A 126 0.28 0.89 -12.81
C ARG A 126 0.36 -0.51 -13.39
N LEU A 127 1.19 -1.38 -12.80
CA LEU A 127 1.33 -2.78 -13.20
C LEU A 127 0.57 -3.73 -12.27
N ARG A 128 0.60 -3.44 -10.96
CA ARG A 128 -0.15 -4.16 -9.93
C ARG A 128 -0.83 -3.13 -9.00
N PRO A 129 -1.80 -3.57 -8.18
CA PRO A 129 -2.29 -2.76 -7.07
C PRO A 129 -1.12 -2.36 -6.16
N ALA A 130 -1.17 -1.14 -5.63
CA ALA A 130 -0.11 -0.63 -4.77
C ALA A 130 -0.02 -1.47 -3.48
N LEU A 131 1.16 -1.48 -2.85
CA LEU A 131 1.39 -2.24 -1.61
C LEU A 131 0.40 -1.84 -0.50
N SER A 132 0.06 -0.56 -0.41
CA SER A 132 -0.92 -0.02 0.54
C SER A 132 -2.33 -0.57 0.31
N GLU A 133 -2.78 -0.69 -0.94
CA GLU A 133 -4.11 -1.20 -1.28
C GLU A 133 -4.28 -2.69 -0.93
N GLY A 134 -3.19 -3.47 -0.94
CA GLY A 134 -3.23 -4.90 -0.62
C GLY A 134 -3.11 -5.23 0.87
N ALA A 135 -2.47 -4.35 1.65
CA ALA A 135 -2.05 -4.65 3.02
C ALA A 135 -2.59 -3.69 4.09
N SER A 136 -3.31 -2.63 3.70
CA SER A 136 -3.89 -1.67 4.65
C SER A 136 -5.39 -1.51 4.45
N ILE A 137 -6.10 -1.28 5.56
CA ILE A 137 -7.49 -0.81 5.55
C ILE A 137 -7.48 0.71 5.74
N PRO A 138 -8.48 1.44 5.18
CA PRO A 138 -8.62 2.85 5.49
C PRO A 138 -8.79 3.04 7.01
N CYS A 139 -8.21 4.11 7.54
CA CYS A 139 -8.26 4.37 8.98
C CYS A 139 -9.73 4.49 9.45
N PRO A 140 -10.19 3.66 10.41
CA PRO A 140 -11.59 3.66 10.85
C PRO A 140 -11.98 4.94 11.59
N ARG A 141 -11.00 5.72 12.05
CA ARG A 141 -11.21 6.97 12.78
C ARG A 141 -11.36 8.17 11.85
N CYS A 142 -10.43 8.36 10.91
CA CYS A 142 -10.43 9.55 10.04
C CYS A 142 -10.96 9.27 8.63
N GLY A 143 -11.27 8.02 8.30
CA GLY A 143 -11.73 7.63 6.95
C GLY A 143 -10.68 7.87 5.86
N GLY A 144 -9.41 8.08 6.23
CA GLY A 144 -8.33 8.42 5.30
C GLY A 144 -8.00 9.91 5.20
N SER A 145 -8.67 10.81 5.92
CA SER A 145 -8.36 12.26 5.89
C SER A 145 -7.04 12.64 6.60
N GLY A 146 -6.50 11.76 7.44
CA GLY A 146 -5.33 12.03 8.28
C GLY A 146 -5.57 12.97 9.46
N HIS A 147 -6.76 13.60 9.56
CA HIS A 147 -7.09 14.57 10.60
C HIS A 147 -8.51 14.34 11.12
N VAL A 148 -8.69 14.45 12.44
CA VAL A 148 -9.98 14.31 13.11
C VAL A 148 -10.37 15.68 13.67
N ARG A 149 -11.67 15.99 13.65
CA ARG A 149 -12.16 17.24 14.25
C ARG A 149 -11.94 17.23 15.76
N ASP A 150 -11.57 18.38 16.29
CA ASP A 150 -11.48 18.60 17.74
C ASP A 150 -12.84 18.37 18.41
N THR A 151 -12.81 18.03 19.70
CA THR A 151 -14.00 17.71 20.50
C THR A 151 -15.04 18.83 20.47
N GLU A 152 -14.61 20.09 20.60
CA GLU A 152 -15.49 21.26 20.53
C GLU A 152 -16.15 21.41 19.16
N SER A 153 -15.37 21.23 18.09
CA SER A 153 -15.86 21.34 16.71
C SER A 153 -16.86 20.23 16.38
N SER A 154 -16.55 18.99 16.80
CA SER A 154 -17.48 17.85 16.72
C SER A 154 -18.75 18.08 17.53
N ALA A 155 -18.65 18.62 18.75
CA ALA A 155 -19.81 18.92 19.58
C ALA A 155 -20.72 19.97 18.93
N LEU A 156 -20.18 21.06 18.41
CA LEU A 156 -20.96 22.09 17.72
C LEU A 156 -21.62 21.56 16.45
N GLN A 157 -20.94 20.69 15.69
CA GLN A 157 -21.55 20.00 14.56
C GLN A 157 -22.73 19.15 15.01
N ILE A 158 -22.56 18.32 16.04
CA ILE A 158 -23.63 17.46 16.57
C ILE A 158 -24.80 18.30 17.08
N LEU A 159 -24.54 19.42 17.77
CA LEU A 159 -25.59 20.34 18.23
C LEU A 159 -26.43 20.88 17.05
N ARG A 160 -25.79 21.21 15.91
CA ARG A 160 -26.50 21.64 14.70
C ARG A 160 -27.37 20.51 14.12
N ILE A 161 -26.87 19.28 14.11
CA ILE A 161 -27.62 18.12 13.62
C ILE A 161 -28.80 17.81 14.55
N ILE A 162 -28.61 17.88 15.88
CA ILE A 162 -29.71 17.74 16.85
C ILE A 162 -30.77 18.80 16.59
N GLN A 163 -30.36 20.05 16.34
CA GLN A 163 -31.29 21.13 16.00
C GLN A 163 -32.04 20.86 14.69
N GLU A 164 -31.37 20.37 13.65
CA GLU A 164 -32.01 20.04 12.37
C GLU A 164 -33.03 18.89 12.51
N GLU A 165 -32.67 17.83 13.23
CA GLU A 165 -33.56 16.67 13.44
C GLU A 165 -34.77 16.99 14.31
N SER A 166 -34.60 17.88 15.30
CA SER A 166 -35.69 18.39 16.14
C SER A 166 -36.58 19.41 15.43
N MET A 167 -36.14 20.03 14.32
CA MET A 167 -37.00 20.86 13.46
C MET A 167 -37.94 20.04 12.56
N LYS A 168 -37.69 18.74 12.37
CA LYS A 168 -38.53 17.90 11.52
C LYS A 168 -39.91 17.67 12.15
N GLU A 169 -40.93 17.57 11.32
CA GLU A 169 -42.31 17.32 11.75
C GLU A 169 -42.48 15.98 12.47
N ASN A 170 -43.39 15.96 13.43
CA ASN A 170 -43.73 14.80 14.27
C ASN A 170 -42.52 14.19 15.01
N THR A 171 -41.63 15.02 15.54
CA THR A 171 -40.51 14.59 16.39
C THR A 171 -40.89 14.77 17.85
N ALA A 172 -40.78 13.72 18.67
CA ALA A 172 -41.04 13.77 20.10
C ALA A 172 -39.75 13.82 20.91
N ALA A 173 -38.78 12.98 20.55
CA ALA A 173 -37.48 12.95 21.19
C ALA A 173 -36.36 12.70 20.18
N VAL A 174 -35.17 13.22 20.49
CA VAL A 174 -33.94 12.99 19.73
C VAL A 174 -32.93 12.32 20.66
N HIS A 175 -32.54 11.10 20.32
CA HIS A 175 -31.51 10.35 21.02
C HIS A 175 -30.21 10.49 20.24
N ALA A 176 -29.18 11.06 20.87
CA ALA A 176 -27.86 11.19 20.26
C ALA A 176 -26.81 10.46 21.10
N GLN A 177 -26.27 9.38 20.54
CA GLN A 177 -25.11 8.67 21.08
C GLN A 177 -23.85 9.33 20.56
N VAL A 178 -23.00 9.78 21.49
CA VAL A 178 -21.78 10.54 21.18
C VAL A 178 -20.62 10.06 22.05
N PRO A 179 -19.35 10.33 21.65
CA PRO A 179 -18.19 10.06 22.49
C PRO A 179 -18.29 10.75 23.84
N VAL A 180 -17.69 10.15 24.88
CA VAL A 180 -17.78 10.64 26.27
C VAL A 180 -17.31 12.10 26.41
N GLU A 181 -16.20 12.45 25.76
CA GLU A 181 -15.66 13.83 25.80
C GLU A 181 -16.63 14.85 25.18
N VAL A 182 -17.26 14.48 24.07
CA VAL A 182 -18.24 15.31 23.37
C VAL A 182 -19.53 15.44 24.19
N ALA A 183 -20.01 14.35 24.81
CA ALA A 183 -21.17 14.39 25.71
C ALA A 183 -20.92 15.33 26.89
N SER A 184 -19.74 15.24 27.50
CA SER A 184 -19.34 16.11 28.61
C SER A 184 -19.39 17.58 28.20
N PHE A 185 -18.85 17.92 27.03
CA PHE A 185 -18.87 19.29 26.53
C PHE A 185 -20.29 19.81 26.22
N LEU A 186 -21.13 18.94 25.65
CA LEU A 186 -22.51 19.29 25.32
C LEU A 186 -23.37 19.52 26.57
N LEU A 187 -23.21 18.68 27.60
CA LEU A 187 -24.02 18.71 28.83
C LEU A 187 -23.58 19.76 29.85
N ASN A 188 -22.34 20.27 29.76
CA ASN A 188 -21.83 21.29 30.67
C ASN A 188 -21.82 22.67 30.00
N GLU A 189 -20.98 22.88 28.99
CA GLU A 189 -20.73 24.18 28.36
C GLU A 189 -21.88 24.59 27.43
N LYS A 190 -22.45 23.63 26.69
CA LYS A 190 -23.54 23.88 25.72
C LYS A 190 -24.94 23.51 26.25
N ARG A 191 -25.05 23.22 27.54
CA ARG A 191 -26.32 23.00 28.24
C ARG A 191 -27.40 24.05 27.96
N PRO A 192 -27.12 25.38 28.00
CA PRO A 192 -28.16 26.38 27.75
C PRO A 192 -28.62 26.39 26.29
N GLU A 193 -27.81 25.91 25.34
CA GLU A 193 -28.22 25.83 23.94
C GLU A 193 -29.15 24.62 23.70
N ILE A 194 -28.85 23.48 24.33
CA ILE A 194 -29.74 22.32 24.29
C ILE A 194 -31.10 22.65 24.92
N ALA A 195 -31.12 23.30 26.09
CA ALA A 195 -32.37 23.71 26.73
C ALA A 195 -33.20 24.67 25.85
N LYS A 196 -32.55 25.54 25.06
CA LYS A 196 -33.24 26.41 24.10
C LYS A 196 -33.87 25.62 22.96
N ILE A 197 -33.21 24.57 22.46
CA ILE A 197 -33.71 23.66 21.42
C ILE A 197 -34.96 22.94 21.94
N GLU A 198 -34.87 22.33 23.13
CA GLU A 198 -35.98 21.62 23.78
C GLU A 198 -37.20 22.51 23.98
N LEU A 199 -37.01 23.73 24.51
CA LEU A 199 -38.09 24.68 24.75
C LEU A 199 -38.74 25.20 23.46
N LYS A 200 -37.95 25.48 22.42
CA LYS A 200 -38.46 26.05 21.17
C LYS A 200 -39.24 25.03 20.35
N GLN A 201 -38.73 23.81 20.25
CA GLN A 201 -39.33 22.77 19.40
C GLN A 201 -40.27 21.84 20.18
N ARG A 202 -40.33 21.95 21.52
CA ARG A 202 -41.11 21.06 22.39
C ARG A 202 -40.74 19.59 22.19
N THR A 203 -39.44 19.32 22.04
CA THR A 203 -38.88 17.96 21.90
C THR A 203 -37.92 17.68 23.04
N HIS A 204 -37.76 16.40 23.39
CA HIS A 204 -36.81 15.99 24.43
C HIS A 204 -35.48 15.55 23.81
N VAL A 205 -34.34 16.09 24.26
CA VAL A 205 -33.01 15.69 23.75
C VAL A 205 -32.31 14.79 24.76
N LEU A 206 -32.10 13.53 24.40
CA LEU A 206 -31.35 12.58 25.22
C LEU A 206 -29.94 12.39 24.66
N LEU A 207 -28.92 12.82 25.40
CA LEU A 207 -27.53 12.57 25.10
C LEU A 207 -27.05 11.31 25.83
N ILE A 208 -26.54 10.34 25.07
CA ILE A 208 -26.04 9.06 25.58
C ILE A 208 -24.52 9.02 25.36
N PRO A 209 -23.70 9.15 26.42
CA PRO A 209 -22.25 8.99 26.30
C PRO A 209 -21.92 7.51 26.03
N ASN A 210 -21.22 7.23 24.93
CA ASN A 210 -20.76 5.88 24.59
C ASN A 210 -19.23 5.83 24.58
N LYS A 211 -18.64 4.81 25.23
CA LYS A 211 -17.19 4.58 25.27
C LYS A 211 -16.65 3.89 24.02
N GLY A 212 -17.49 3.14 23.31
CA GLY A 212 -17.13 2.49 22.05
C GLY A 212 -17.14 3.44 20.84
N LEU A 213 -17.57 4.68 21.02
CA LEU A 213 -17.54 5.72 20.00
C LEU A 213 -16.38 6.68 20.25
N GLU A 214 -15.53 6.83 19.23
CA GLU A 214 -14.50 7.87 19.18
C GLU A 214 -14.87 8.96 18.18
N THR A 215 -14.35 10.17 18.37
CA THR A 215 -14.50 11.25 17.37
C THR A 215 -13.90 10.79 16.04
N PRO A 216 -14.59 10.98 14.90
CA PRO A 216 -15.79 11.80 14.66
C PRO A 216 -17.14 11.04 14.67
N ASN A 217 -17.17 9.79 15.11
CA ASN A 217 -18.36 8.93 14.98
C ASN A 217 -19.46 9.31 16.00
N TYR A 218 -20.71 9.34 15.55
CA TYR A 218 -21.90 9.55 16.38
C TYR A 218 -23.10 8.79 15.78
N LYS A 219 -24.11 8.49 16.60
CA LYS A 219 -25.38 7.89 16.17
C LYS A 219 -26.52 8.77 16.64
N LEU A 220 -27.43 9.14 15.74
CA LEU A 220 -28.60 9.93 16.08
C LEU A 220 -29.87 9.18 15.66
N GLU A 221 -30.78 9.00 16.61
CA GLU A 221 -32.08 8.37 16.41
C GLU A 221 -33.18 9.37 16.76
N ARG A 222 -34.13 9.53 15.84
CA ARG A 222 -35.28 10.41 16.00
C ARG A 222 -36.51 9.57 16.33
N LEU A 223 -37.14 9.85 17.45
CA LEU A 223 -38.37 9.20 17.90
C LEU A 223 -39.57 10.09 17.57
N LYS A 224 -40.60 9.49 16.98
CA LYS A 224 -41.88 10.16 16.69
C LYS A 224 -42.82 10.02 17.88
N HIS A 225 -43.85 10.85 17.97
CA HIS A 225 -44.83 10.80 19.07
C HIS A 225 -45.54 9.44 19.20
N ASP A 226 -45.66 8.70 18.10
CA ASP A 226 -46.32 7.39 18.06
C ASP A 226 -45.38 6.21 18.38
N ASP A 227 -44.12 6.47 18.78
CA ASP A 227 -43.13 5.42 19.01
C ASP A 227 -43.26 4.82 20.43
N PRO A 228 -43.49 3.50 20.57
CA PRO A 228 -43.62 2.83 21.87
C PRO A 228 -42.34 2.87 22.73
N ARG A 229 -41.18 3.23 22.16
CA ARG A 229 -39.92 3.40 22.90
C ARG A 229 -39.92 4.64 23.80
N LEU A 230 -40.80 5.61 23.56
CA LEU A 230 -40.97 6.79 24.41
C LEU A 230 -41.51 6.42 25.80
N ASP A 231 -42.33 5.38 25.88
CA ASP A 231 -42.93 4.90 27.14
C ASP A 231 -41.95 4.04 27.96
N SER A 232 -40.89 3.52 27.32
CA SER A 232 -39.82 2.79 28.00
C SER A 232 -38.73 3.75 28.50
N ILE A 233 -38.87 4.24 29.74
CA ILE A 233 -37.84 5.02 30.44
C ILE A 233 -36.69 4.08 30.82
N GLN A 234 -35.87 3.68 29.84
CA GLN A 234 -34.58 3.05 30.11
C GLN A 234 -33.56 4.13 30.46
N ALA A 235 -32.70 3.85 31.43
CA ALA A 235 -31.67 4.80 31.79
C ALA A 235 -30.64 4.93 30.66
N SER A 236 -30.15 6.14 30.40
CA SER A 236 -29.23 6.45 29.30
C SER A 236 -27.96 5.58 29.30
N TYR A 237 -27.48 5.13 30.46
CA TYR A 237 -26.31 4.25 30.56
C TYR A 237 -26.55 2.79 30.11
N LYS A 238 -27.80 2.36 29.94
CA LYS A 238 -28.17 1.02 29.42
C LYS A 238 -28.55 1.03 27.94
N MET A 239 -28.73 2.21 27.36
CA MET A 239 -29.07 2.41 25.95
C MET A 239 -27.83 2.58 25.06
N ALA A 240 -26.62 2.61 25.65
CA ALA A 240 -25.39 2.58 24.89
C ALA A 240 -25.29 1.22 24.19
N GLU A 241 -25.44 1.22 22.87
CA GLU A 241 -25.17 0.04 22.08
C GLU A 241 -23.66 -0.12 21.99
N ASP A 242 -23.15 -1.29 22.39
CA ASP A 242 -21.77 -1.67 22.09
C ASP A 242 -21.70 -1.92 20.58
N ILE A 243 -21.25 -0.91 19.84
CA ILE A 243 -20.96 -1.07 18.42
C ILE A 243 -19.73 -1.98 18.34
N GLU A 244 -19.96 -3.23 17.94
CA GLU A 244 -18.86 -4.13 17.56
C GLU A 244 -18.03 -3.44 16.48
N ASP A 245 -16.74 -3.33 16.76
CA ASP A 245 -15.75 -2.68 15.92
C ASP A 245 -15.86 -3.20 14.47
N PRO A 246 -16.10 -2.34 13.44
CA PRO A 246 -16.19 -2.79 12.05
C PRO A 246 -14.90 -3.46 11.55
N THR A 247 -13.80 -3.34 12.30
CA THR A 247 -12.55 -4.06 12.05
C THR A 247 -12.62 -5.56 12.37
N ALA A 248 -13.63 -6.05 13.10
CA ALA A 248 -13.82 -7.48 13.33
C ALA A 248 -14.26 -8.24 12.06
N VAL A 249 -14.92 -7.57 11.11
CA VAL A 249 -15.54 -8.19 9.93
C VAL A 249 -14.72 -8.02 8.64
N THR A 250 -13.64 -7.22 8.64
CA THR A 250 -12.74 -7.13 7.48
C THR A 250 -11.67 -8.23 7.43
N ARG A 251 -11.83 -9.28 8.23
CA ARG A 251 -11.34 -10.59 7.82
C ARG A 251 -12.16 -11.01 6.59
N ARG A 252 -11.54 -10.79 5.43
CA ARG A 252 -11.78 -11.32 4.08
C ARG A 252 -11.89 -12.87 4.03
N SER A 253 -12.49 -13.48 5.04
CA SER A 253 -12.62 -14.91 5.28
C SER A 253 -14.04 -15.34 5.63
N GLN A 254 -15.05 -14.47 5.43
CA GLN A 254 -16.47 -14.87 5.48
C GLN A 254 -17.26 -14.62 4.18
N GLU A 255 -16.59 -14.36 3.06
CA GLU A 255 -17.18 -14.70 1.76
C GLU A 255 -16.71 -16.12 1.40
N PRO A 256 -17.57 -17.15 1.48
CA PRO A 256 -17.33 -18.41 0.79
C PRO A 256 -17.57 -18.20 -0.71
N THR A 257 -16.89 -17.24 -1.33
CA THR A 257 -16.94 -17.05 -2.76
C THR A 257 -16.11 -18.14 -3.41
N ASN A 258 -16.85 -19.05 -4.04
CA ASN A 258 -16.43 -19.91 -5.12
C ASN A 258 -15.62 -21.17 -4.78
N ARG A 259 -16.17 -22.01 -3.91
CA ARG A 259 -16.09 -23.47 -4.14
C ARG A 259 -17.40 -23.90 -4.76
N GLN A 260 -17.47 -23.89 -6.10
CA GLN A 260 -18.51 -24.62 -6.82
C GLN A 260 -18.54 -26.06 -6.31
N SER A 261 -19.60 -26.41 -5.59
CA SER A 261 -19.85 -27.79 -5.21
C SER A 261 -20.53 -28.48 -6.39
N PRO A 262 -20.04 -29.66 -6.82
CA PRO A 262 -20.67 -30.40 -7.91
C PRO A 262 -22.10 -30.81 -7.50
N VAL A 263 -23.06 -30.57 -8.39
CA VAL A 263 -24.51 -30.76 -8.18
C VAL A 263 -24.92 -32.23 -8.11
N ILE A 264 -24.02 -33.19 -8.37
CA ILE A 264 -24.37 -34.62 -8.37
C ILE A 264 -23.82 -35.26 -7.10
N LYS A 265 -24.60 -35.13 -6.01
CA LYS A 265 -24.51 -36.02 -4.85
C LYS A 265 -25.68 -37.00 -4.93
N GLY A 266 -25.40 -38.22 -5.36
CA GLY A 266 -26.33 -39.33 -5.23
C GLY A 266 -26.81 -39.88 -6.57
N VAL A 267 -26.04 -40.80 -7.15
CA VAL A 267 -26.61 -41.90 -7.93
C VAL A 267 -25.93 -43.18 -7.43
N LEU A 268 -26.53 -43.80 -6.43
CA LEU A 268 -26.30 -45.22 -6.13
C LEU A 268 -27.15 -46.00 -7.14
N PRO A 269 -26.57 -46.83 -8.02
CA PRO A 269 -27.36 -47.75 -8.83
C PRO A 269 -27.84 -48.90 -7.95
N ASP A 270 -29.10 -48.87 -7.52
CA ASP A 270 -29.81 -50.02 -6.98
C ASP A 270 -30.12 -50.98 -8.13
N MET A 271 -29.16 -51.82 -8.52
CA MET A 271 -29.45 -53.05 -9.25
C MET A 271 -28.26 -54.04 -9.14
N PRO A 272 -28.54 -55.34 -8.90
CA PRO A 272 -27.51 -56.32 -8.61
C PRO A 272 -26.65 -56.62 -9.84
N ALA A 273 -25.36 -56.86 -9.61
CA ALA A 273 -24.37 -57.10 -10.65
C ALA A 273 -24.76 -58.32 -11.53
N PRO A 274 -24.88 -58.16 -12.86
CA PRO A 274 -25.11 -59.28 -13.75
C PRO A 274 -23.87 -60.19 -13.80
N ALA A 275 -24.10 -61.49 -13.57
CA ALA A 275 -23.08 -62.52 -13.57
C ALA A 275 -22.43 -62.68 -14.95
N ALA A 276 -21.10 -62.82 -14.96
CA ALA A 276 -20.31 -63.01 -16.16
C ALA A 276 -20.57 -64.39 -16.79
N GLU A 277 -21.00 -64.41 -18.05
CA GLU A 277 -20.98 -65.62 -18.87
C GLU A 277 -19.57 -65.84 -19.44
N ALA A 278 -19.07 -67.05 -19.24
CA ALA A 278 -17.77 -67.49 -19.71
C ALA A 278 -17.79 -67.78 -21.23
N ARG A 279 -16.78 -67.26 -21.94
CA ARG A 279 -16.38 -67.77 -23.27
C ARG A 279 -14.84 -67.84 -23.38
N PRO A 280 -14.31 -68.73 -24.22
CA PRO A 280 -13.34 -69.73 -23.80
C PRO A 280 -11.91 -69.42 -24.27
N ALA A 281 -10.98 -70.26 -23.81
CA ALA A 281 -9.53 -70.13 -23.96
C ALA A 281 -8.99 -70.20 -25.42
N ARG A 282 -8.12 -69.22 -25.69
CA ARG A 282 -6.83 -69.21 -26.43
C ARG A 282 -6.54 -70.14 -27.64
N ALA A 283 -6.04 -69.42 -28.67
CA ALA A 283 -4.82 -69.63 -29.49
C ALA A 283 -4.87 -70.66 -30.63
N PRO A 284 -3.99 -70.58 -31.66
CA PRO A 284 -2.81 -69.71 -31.85
C PRO A 284 -2.73 -69.01 -33.24
N GLU A 285 -1.82 -68.05 -33.42
CA GLU A 285 -0.84 -68.10 -34.52
C GLU A 285 0.16 -66.94 -34.46
N ALA A 286 1.41 -67.26 -34.73
CA ALA A 286 2.55 -66.37 -34.78
C ALA A 286 3.08 -66.28 -36.21
N ARG A 287 3.80 -65.18 -36.50
CA ARG A 287 4.56 -64.82 -37.72
C ARG A 287 3.69 -64.09 -38.77
N GLN A 288 4.11 -62.97 -39.33
CA GLN A 288 5.44 -62.68 -39.88
C GLN A 288 5.72 -61.17 -39.99
N ALA A 289 7.00 -60.85 -40.22
CA ALA A 289 7.56 -59.51 -40.32
C ALA A 289 7.48 -58.90 -41.74
N ALA A 290 7.58 -57.56 -41.75
CA ALA A 290 8.13 -56.67 -42.79
C ALA A 290 7.31 -56.40 -44.07
N THR A 291 6.96 -55.12 -44.27
CA THR A 291 7.41 -54.28 -45.41
C THR A 291 7.22 -52.79 -45.07
N ARG A 292 8.24 -51.97 -45.43
CA ARG A 292 8.30 -50.50 -45.33
C ARG A 292 7.30 -49.81 -46.29
N PRO A 293 6.98 -48.53 -46.06
CA PRO A 293 7.33 -47.54 -47.10
C PRO A 293 7.90 -46.19 -46.60
N THR A 294 8.97 -45.79 -47.30
CA THR A 294 9.35 -44.47 -47.87
C THR A 294 9.04 -43.12 -47.19
N ALA A 295 10.08 -42.29 -47.17
CA ALA A 295 10.19 -40.90 -46.70
C ALA A 295 9.69 -39.84 -47.70
N PRO A 296 9.53 -38.58 -47.22
CA PRO A 296 9.96 -37.40 -47.97
C PRO A 296 11.07 -36.59 -47.25
N ALA A 297 11.68 -35.70 -48.03
CA ALA A 297 13.05 -35.17 -47.98
C ALA A 297 13.35 -34.06 -46.92
N PRO A 298 14.63 -33.73 -46.68
CA PRO A 298 15.06 -32.83 -45.60
C PRO A 298 15.06 -31.35 -46.02
N ALA A 299 14.61 -30.46 -45.13
CA ALA A 299 14.82 -29.03 -45.26
C ALA A 299 16.25 -28.64 -44.77
N PRO A 300 16.94 -27.71 -45.44
CA PRO A 300 18.36 -27.47 -45.25
C PRO A 300 18.66 -26.65 -43.98
N ALA A 301 19.74 -27.04 -43.29
CA ALA A 301 20.33 -26.32 -42.19
C ALA A 301 21.07 -25.08 -42.70
N GLU A 302 20.53 -23.89 -42.42
CA GLU A 302 21.24 -22.62 -42.62
C GLU A 302 22.34 -22.47 -41.58
N LYS A 303 23.54 -22.93 -41.96
CA LYS A 303 24.80 -22.37 -41.47
C LYS A 303 24.98 -21.00 -42.12
N GLY A 304 24.77 -19.91 -41.39
CA GLY A 304 24.93 -18.59 -42.03
C GLY A 304 24.67 -17.38 -41.16
N PHE A 305 25.44 -17.20 -40.08
CA PHE A 305 25.70 -15.85 -39.53
C PHE A 305 26.92 -15.85 -38.61
N PHE A 306 27.06 -16.89 -37.78
CA PHE A 306 28.17 -17.04 -36.83
C PHE A 306 29.53 -17.39 -37.47
N GLY A 307 29.55 -17.87 -38.72
CA GLY A 307 30.78 -18.09 -39.48
C GLY A 307 31.32 -16.83 -40.17
N TRP A 308 30.46 -15.84 -40.42
CA TRP A 308 30.82 -14.59 -41.09
C TRP A 308 31.47 -13.59 -40.11
N LEU A 309 31.00 -13.52 -38.86
CA LEU A 309 31.58 -12.63 -37.85
C LEU A 309 32.98 -13.08 -37.38
N LYS A 310 33.30 -14.37 -37.51
CA LYS A 310 34.61 -14.93 -37.10
C LYS A 310 35.71 -14.73 -38.16
N GLY A 311 35.34 -14.34 -39.38
CA GLY A 311 36.26 -14.02 -40.48
C GLY A 311 36.72 -12.57 -40.55
N LEU A 312 36.15 -11.67 -39.73
CA LEU A 312 36.46 -10.24 -39.76
C LEU A 312 37.39 -9.77 -38.61
N PHE A 313 37.73 -10.65 -37.66
CA PHE A 313 38.60 -10.35 -36.51
C PHE A 313 39.53 -11.53 -36.15
N GLY A 314 40.03 -12.24 -37.18
CA GLY A 314 41.04 -13.28 -37.02
C GLY A 314 42.41 -12.82 -37.52
N GLY A 315 43.19 -12.18 -36.64
CA GLY A 315 44.63 -11.96 -36.83
C GLY A 315 45.39 -12.79 -35.80
N ASP A 316 46.15 -13.76 -36.29
CA ASP A 316 47.01 -14.70 -35.55
C ASP A 316 47.97 -14.04 -34.57
N THR A 317 48.23 -14.69 -33.42
CA THR A 317 49.58 -15.07 -32.98
C THR A 317 49.56 -16.02 -31.77
N ALA A 318 50.55 -16.92 -31.79
CA ALA A 318 50.72 -18.17 -31.05
C ALA A 318 51.18 -18.02 -29.57
N PRO A 319 51.21 -19.11 -28.78
CA PRO A 319 51.23 -19.07 -27.31
C PRO A 319 52.63 -19.16 -26.69
N ALA A 320 52.77 -18.66 -25.46
CA ALA A 320 53.89 -18.95 -24.56
C ALA A 320 53.37 -19.38 -23.17
N ALA A 321 53.93 -20.48 -22.66
CA ALA A 321 53.59 -21.13 -21.39
C ALA A 321 54.57 -20.67 -20.25
N PRO A 322 54.48 -21.20 -19.02
CA PRO A 322 54.27 -20.41 -17.81
C PRO A 322 55.51 -20.27 -16.92
N VAL A 323 55.47 -19.36 -15.94
CA VAL A 323 56.43 -19.33 -14.83
C VAL A 323 55.66 -19.27 -13.51
N ALA A 324 55.95 -20.25 -12.65
CA ALA A 324 55.51 -20.35 -11.27
C ALA A 324 56.52 -19.68 -10.32
N ASP A 325 56.19 -19.71 -9.02
CA ASP A 325 56.95 -19.30 -7.83
C ASP A 325 56.86 -17.81 -7.43
N ALA A 326 56.72 -17.43 -6.15
CA ALA A 326 56.61 -18.19 -4.90
C ALA A 326 56.01 -17.29 -3.81
N ALA A 327 55.39 -17.94 -2.82
CA ALA A 327 55.01 -17.36 -1.55
C ALA A 327 56.21 -17.23 -0.58
N ARG A 328 56.10 -16.22 0.31
CA ARG A 328 56.56 -16.14 1.73
C ARG A 328 57.51 -14.97 2.03
N GLY A 329 57.15 -14.25 3.10
CA GLY A 329 58.09 -13.41 3.85
C GLY A 329 57.43 -12.32 4.70
N THR A 330 56.74 -12.70 5.78
CA THR A 330 56.60 -11.82 6.96
C THR A 330 57.93 -11.83 7.74
N PRO A 331 58.26 -10.72 8.44
CA PRO A 331 58.13 -10.76 9.88
C PRO A 331 57.51 -9.48 10.50
N LYS A 332 57.16 -9.64 11.77
CA LYS A 332 56.39 -8.75 12.65
C LYS A 332 57.37 -7.98 13.60
N PRO A 333 56.89 -7.30 14.66
CA PRO A 333 56.70 -5.85 14.79
C PRO A 333 57.76 -5.15 15.68
N GLY A 334 57.90 -3.82 15.54
CA GLY A 334 58.70 -2.96 16.44
C GLY A 334 57.81 -2.02 17.26
N GLU A 335 58.07 -1.99 18.57
CA GLU A 335 57.41 -1.21 19.63
C GLU A 335 57.81 0.28 19.69
N ARG A 336 57.05 1.04 20.51
CA ARG A 336 57.27 2.37 21.15
C ARG A 336 56.92 3.58 20.28
N SER A 337 56.24 4.62 20.78
CA SER A 337 56.18 5.17 22.14
C SER A 337 54.95 6.06 22.39
N ASP A 338 54.49 6.09 23.64
CA ASP A 338 53.76 7.17 24.30
C ASP A 338 54.29 8.57 23.96
N SER A 339 53.41 9.57 23.90
CA SER A 339 53.38 10.66 24.91
C SER A 339 52.38 11.78 24.58
N ARG A 340 51.58 12.10 25.61
CA ARG A 340 50.89 13.36 25.95
C ARG A 340 49.56 13.70 25.30
#